data_AF-A0A382DTA4-F1
#
_entry.id   AF-A0A382DTA4-F1
#
_cell.length_a   1.000
_cell.length_b   1.000
_cell.length_c   1.000
_cell.angle_alpha   90.00
_cell.angle_beta   90.00
_cell.angle_gamma   90.00
#
_symmetry.space_group_name_H-M   'P 1'
#
loop_
_entity.id
_entity.type
_entity.pdbx_description
1 polymer ?
#
loop_
_entity_poly.entity_id
_entity_poly.type
_entity_poly.pdbx_seq_one_letter_code
_entity_poly.pdbx_strand_id
1 'polypeptide(L)'
;ILSGGDNIDQTSERDKTEKSLIDFAIKNNIPIFGVCRGMQKINQYFGGTYETLSTSEHVGKEHLIDIKQEKFSTLFQSKTIKVNSFHHNIITKDTIGDNLIPFAFSENDNTVEGFYHSKLPIIGVMWHPEREQKKFDELIIQQFFEEFNNEKK
;
A
#
# COMPACT_ATOMS: atom_id res chain seq x y z
N ILE A 1 11.74 1.42 -0.64
CA ILE A 1 10.52 1.66 0.17
C ILE A 1 10.11 3.11 -0.04
N LEU A 2 8.85 3.38 -0.36
CA LEU A 2 8.26 4.73 -0.38
C LEU A 2 7.46 4.89 0.91
N SER A 3 7.90 5.80 1.78
CA SER A 3 7.36 5.94 3.13
C SER A 3 6.07 6.79 3.18
N GLY A 4 5.39 6.76 4.33
CA GLY A 4 4.33 7.72 4.66
C GLY A 4 4.82 9.16 4.81
N GLY A 5 3.97 10.04 5.34
CA GLY A 5 4.30 11.44 5.65
C GLY A 5 3.26 12.42 5.11
N ASP A 6 3.70 13.64 4.79
CA ASP A 6 2.88 14.76 4.34
C ASP A 6 1.91 14.40 3.20
N ASN A 7 0.86 15.20 3.03
CA ASN A 7 -0.09 14.96 1.94
C ASN A 7 0.58 15.06 0.57
N ILE A 8 0.04 14.29 -0.37
CA ILE A 8 0.38 14.37 -1.79
C ILE A 8 0.03 15.76 -2.32
N ASP A 9 0.81 16.25 -3.30
CA ASP A 9 0.64 17.54 -3.99
C ASP A 9 0.87 18.79 -3.11
N GLN A 10 1.24 18.60 -1.83
CA GLN A 10 1.67 19.68 -0.94
C GLN A 10 3.20 19.87 -0.95
N THR A 11 3.95 18.89 -1.47
CA THR A 11 5.42 18.91 -1.53
C THR A 11 5.92 18.53 -2.93
N SER A 12 5.88 19.50 -3.84
CA SER A 12 6.18 19.31 -5.28
C SER A 12 7.53 18.64 -5.56
N GLU A 13 8.57 18.94 -4.79
CA GLU A 13 9.89 18.32 -4.94
C GLU A 13 9.90 16.83 -4.53
N ARG A 14 9.16 16.48 -3.47
CA ARG A 14 8.99 15.09 -3.05
C ARG A 14 8.22 14.31 -4.11
N ASP A 15 7.13 14.88 -4.63
CA ASP A 15 6.31 14.24 -5.66
C ASP A 15 7.09 13.95 -6.94
N LYS A 16 7.92 14.90 -7.40
CA LYS A 16 8.82 14.69 -8.55
C LYS A 16 9.86 13.61 -8.27
N THR A 17 10.43 13.61 -7.06
CA THR A 17 11.45 12.65 -6.64
C THR A 17 10.87 11.24 -6.63
N GLU A 18 9.73 11.02 -5.98
CA GLU A 18 9.10 9.71 -5.90
C GLU A 18 8.66 9.20 -7.26
N LYS A 19 8.13 10.08 -8.13
CA LYS A 19 7.85 9.69 -9.52
C LYS A 19 9.11 9.18 -10.22
N SER A 20 10.21 9.92 -10.11
CA SER A 20 11.50 9.55 -10.71
C SER A 20 12.06 8.25 -10.12
N LEU A 21 11.85 8.00 -8.82
CA LEU A 21 12.22 6.76 -8.16
C LEU A 21 11.37 5.58 -8.63
N ILE A 22 10.06 5.77 -8.84
CA ILE A 22 9.19 4.74 -9.41
C ILE A 22 9.62 4.42 -10.84
N ASP A 23 9.85 5.44 -11.67
CA ASP A 23 10.36 5.27 -13.04
C ASP A 23 11.67 4.47 -13.08
N PHE A 24 12.63 4.85 -12.21
CA PHE A 24 13.90 4.16 -12.11
C PHE A 24 13.74 2.71 -11.63
N ALA A 25 12.91 2.48 -10.63
CA ALA A 25 12.70 1.15 -10.07
C ALA A 25 12.02 0.21 -11.07
N ILE A 26 11.00 0.68 -11.80
CA ILE A 26 10.35 -0.10 -12.87
C ILE A 26 11.36 -0.43 -13.97
N LYS A 27 12.11 0.56 -14.45
CA LYS A 27 13.11 0.37 -15.52
C LYS A 27 14.20 -0.66 -15.16
N ASN A 28 14.59 -0.72 -13.89
CA ASN A 28 15.65 -1.61 -13.41
C ASN A 28 15.14 -2.86 -12.71
N ASN A 29 13.82 -3.12 -12.76
CA ASN A 29 13.16 -4.20 -12.04
C ASN A 29 13.60 -4.26 -10.57
N ILE A 30 13.41 -3.16 -9.84
CA ILE A 30 13.71 -3.01 -8.41
C ILE A 30 12.38 -3.02 -7.64
N PRO A 31 12.28 -3.76 -6.52
CA PRO A 31 11.02 -3.92 -5.80
C PRO A 31 10.64 -2.64 -5.08
N ILE A 32 9.36 -2.27 -5.15
CA ILE A 32 8.80 -1.09 -4.49
C ILE A 32 7.77 -1.54 -3.45
N PHE A 33 8.04 -1.19 -2.20
CA PHE A 33 7.08 -1.30 -1.10
C PHE A 33 6.62 0.12 -0.72
N GLY A 34 5.34 0.43 -0.88
CA GLY A 34 4.74 1.71 -0.52
C GLY A 34 3.94 1.65 0.78
N VAL A 35 4.14 2.64 1.65
CA VAL A 35 3.45 2.76 2.95
C VAL A 35 2.65 4.06 2.98
N CYS A 36 1.35 4.00 3.28
CA CYS A 36 0.45 5.14 3.40
C CYS A 36 0.56 6.07 2.18
N ARG A 37 1.17 7.26 2.33
CA ARG A 37 1.49 8.18 1.22
C ARG A 37 2.22 7.49 0.05
N GLY A 38 3.15 6.58 0.34
CA GLY A 38 3.87 5.81 -0.68
C GLY A 38 2.94 4.94 -1.53
N MET A 39 1.96 4.27 -0.90
CA MET A 39 0.91 3.53 -1.61
C MET A 39 0.07 4.48 -2.49
N GLN A 40 -0.30 5.64 -1.96
CA GLN A 40 -1.06 6.64 -2.72
C GLN A 40 -0.28 7.19 -3.94
N LYS A 41 1.04 7.41 -3.82
CA LYS A 41 1.88 7.80 -4.96
C LYS A 41 1.99 6.72 -6.01
N ILE A 42 2.09 5.45 -5.59
CA ILE A 42 2.06 4.32 -6.53
C ILE A 42 0.71 4.30 -7.25
N ASN A 43 -0.40 4.48 -6.53
CA ASN A 43 -1.73 4.55 -7.13
C ASN A 43 -1.83 5.63 -8.22
N GLN A 44 -1.41 6.86 -7.88
CA GLN A 44 -1.36 7.98 -8.83
C GLN A 44 -0.46 7.70 -10.04
N TYR A 45 0.69 7.07 -9.82
CA TYR A 45 1.61 6.73 -10.90
C TYR A 45 0.95 5.82 -11.95
N PHE A 46 0.12 4.88 -11.49
CA PHE A 46 -0.66 3.99 -12.35
C PHE A 46 -2.02 4.58 -12.76
N GLY A 47 -2.19 5.91 -12.71
CA GLY A 47 -3.39 6.59 -13.20
C GLY A 47 -4.58 6.60 -12.24
N GLY A 48 -4.43 6.07 -11.04
CA GLY A 48 -5.46 6.13 -9.99
C GLY A 48 -5.57 7.52 -9.36
N THR A 49 -6.67 7.73 -8.64
CA THR A 49 -6.94 8.93 -7.84
C THR A 49 -7.12 8.55 -6.36
N TYR A 50 -7.37 9.53 -5.50
CA TYR A 50 -7.77 9.28 -4.13
C TYR A 50 -8.89 10.25 -3.75
N GLU A 51 -9.68 9.85 -2.77
CA GLU A 51 -10.69 10.71 -2.17
C GLU A 51 -10.20 11.13 -0.79
N THR A 52 -10.52 12.35 -0.35
CA THR A 52 -10.19 12.80 1.01
C THR A 52 -11.45 12.78 1.84
N LEU A 53 -11.47 11.94 2.88
CA LEU A 53 -12.56 11.93 3.84
C LEU A 53 -12.54 13.20 4.68
N SER A 54 -13.72 13.79 4.87
CA SER A 54 -13.92 14.91 5.80
C SER A 54 -13.94 14.46 7.27
N THR A 55 -14.06 13.15 7.51
CA THR A 55 -14.14 12.54 8.84
C THR A 55 -12.77 12.06 9.30
N SER A 56 -12.55 12.01 10.62
CA SER A 56 -11.34 11.42 11.23
C SER A 56 -11.43 9.89 11.35
N GLU A 57 -12.17 9.24 10.46
CA GLU A 57 -12.48 7.82 10.60
C GLU A 57 -11.23 6.91 10.50
N HIS A 58 -10.18 7.42 9.88
CA HIS A 58 -8.91 6.71 9.64
C HIS A 58 -7.72 7.43 10.30
N VAL A 59 -7.95 8.16 11.39
CA VAL A 59 -6.90 8.96 12.03
C VAL A 59 -6.77 8.63 13.51
N GLY A 60 -5.60 8.08 13.89
CA GLY A 60 -5.23 7.87 15.29
C GLY A 60 -5.96 6.70 15.96
N LYS A 61 -6.50 5.78 15.17
CA LYS A 61 -7.21 4.59 15.65
C LYS A 61 -6.74 3.33 14.94
N GLU A 62 -7.10 2.19 15.50
CA GLU A 62 -7.00 0.91 14.81
C GLU A 62 -8.36 0.52 14.23
N HIS A 63 -8.35 -0.19 13.11
CA HIS A 63 -9.53 -0.77 12.49
C HIS A 63 -9.24 -2.18 11.95
N LEU A 64 -10.30 -2.92 11.62
CA LEU A 64 -10.20 -4.22 11.00
C LEU A 64 -10.18 -4.09 9.48
N ILE A 65 -9.34 -4.91 8.85
CA ILE A 65 -9.27 -5.04 7.40
C ILE A 65 -9.49 -6.49 7.00
N ASP A 66 -10.25 -6.66 5.93
CA ASP A 66 -10.55 -7.91 5.28
C ASP A 66 -9.53 -8.24 4.20
N ILE A 67 -8.98 -9.45 4.24
CA ILE A 67 -8.03 -9.97 3.25
C ILE A 67 -8.79 -10.79 2.21
N LYS A 68 -8.89 -10.27 1.00
CA LYS A 68 -9.71 -10.84 -0.09
C LYS A 68 -8.91 -11.68 -1.10
N GLN A 69 -7.65 -11.97 -0.81
CA GLN A 69 -6.76 -12.75 -1.68
C GLN A 69 -6.11 -13.88 -0.89
N GLU A 70 -6.25 -15.12 -1.39
CA GLU A 70 -5.85 -16.33 -0.67
C GLU A 70 -4.38 -16.30 -0.25
N LYS A 71 -3.48 -15.91 -1.17
CA LYS A 71 -2.03 -15.83 -0.91
C LYS A 71 -1.69 -14.98 0.32
N PHE A 72 -2.39 -13.86 0.51
CA PHE A 72 -2.17 -12.98 1.66
C PHE A 72 -2.86 -13.51 2.91
N SER A 73 -4.07 -14.08 2.80
CA SER A 73 -4.74 -14.66 3.97
C SER A 73 -3.98 -15.88 4.53
N THR A 74 -3.35 -16.66 3.66
CA THR A 74 -2.46 -17.77 4.03
C THR A 74 -1.18 -17.25 4.66
N LEU A 75 -0.55 -16.22 4.06
CA LEU A 75 0.63 -15.56 4.63
C LEU A 75 0.35 -15.05 6.04
N PHE A 76 -0.78 -14.36 6.25
CA PHE A 76 -1.16 -13.79 7.54
C PHE A 76 -1.78 -14.77 8.51
N GLN A 77 -2.09 -15.99 8.05
CA GLN A 77 -2.81 -17.01 8.82
C GLN A 77 -4.16 -16.48 9.34
N SER A 78 -4.76 -15.54 8.61
CA SER A 78 -6.02 -14.89 8.96
C SER A 78 -6.67 -14.25 7.73
N LYS A 79 -8.00 -14.20 7.72
CA LYS A 79 -8.78 -13.45 6.72
C LYS A 79 -9.09 -12.02 7.16
N THR A 80 -8.87 -11.70 8.43
CA THR A 80 -9.09 -10.38 9.00
C THR A 80 -7.92 -10.01 9.89
N ILE A 81 -7.38 -8.80 9.76
CA ILE A 81 -6.30 -8.31 10.61
C ILE A 81 -6.62 -6.91 11.14
N LYS A 82 -6.08 -6.58 12.32
CA LYS A 82 -6.25 -5.27 12.95
C LYS A 82 -5.02 -4.42 12.67
N VAL A 83 -5.21 -3.29 11.99
CA VAL A 83 -4.13 -2.38 11.59
C VAL A 83 -4.35 -0.97 12.16
N ASN A 84 -3.26 -0.22 12.27
CA ASN A 84 -3.30 1.19 12.65
C ASN A 84 -3.62 2.08 11.44
N SER A 85 -4.25 3.23 11.68
CA SER A 85 -4.68 4.14 10.61
C SER A 85 -4.38 5.61 10.96
N PHE A 86 -3.75 6.31 10.03
CA PHE A 86 -3.29 7.70 10.17
C PHE A 86 -3.46 8.53 8.88
N HIS A 87 -4.47 8.22 8.06
CA HIS A 87 -4.70 8.85 6.76
C HIS A 87 -6.10 9.43 6.63
N HIS A 88 -6.23 10.54 5.91
CA HIS A 88 -7.53 11.07 5.46
C HIS A 88 -7.83 10.67 4.01
N ASN A 89 -6.78 10.42 3.23
CA ASN A 89 -6.91 10.02 1.84
C ASN A 89 -7.19 8.53 1.79
N ILE A 90 -8.17 8.16 0.98
CA ILE A 90 -8.60 6.79 0.76
C ILE A 90 -8.51 6.46 -0.73
N ILE A 91 -8.29 5.19 -1.00
CA ILE A 91 -8.40 4.62 -2.34
C ILE A 91 -9.60 3.68 -2.31
N THR A 92 -10.41 3.70 -3.37
CA THR A 92 -11.60 2.87 -3.55
C THR A 92 -11.41 1.99 -4.77
N LYS A 93 -12.33 1.04 -5.01
CA LYS A 93 -12.28 0.20 -6.22
C LYS A 93 -12.42 1.01 -7.51
N ASP A 94 -13.06 2.18 -7.44
CA ASP A 94 -13.30 3.05 -8.59
C ASP A 94 -12.16 4.05 -8.84
N THR A 95 -11.30 4.26 -7.84
CA THR A 95 -10.17 5.21 -7.90
C THR A 95 -8.81 4.54 -7.94
N ILE A 96 -8.76 3.20 -7.86
CA ILE A 96 -7.52 2.46 -7.97
C ILE A 96 -6.94 2.52 -9.40
N GLY A 97 -5.63 2.67 -9.51
CA GLY A 97 -4.90 2.74 -10.78
C GLY A 97 -4.83 1.41 -11.52
N ASP A 98 -4.40 1.50 -12.78
CA ASP A 98 -4.31 0.37 -13.69
C ASP A 98 -3.35 -0.71 -13.18
N ASN A 99 -3.70 -1.97 -13.41
CA ASN A 99 -2.90 -3.15 -13.04
C ASN A 99 -2.62 -3.33 -11.54
N LEU A 100 -3.20 -2.49 -10.67
CA LEU A 100 -3.14 -2.66 -9.23
C LEU A 100 -4.29 -3.56 -8.77
N ILE A 101 -3.95 -4.66 -8.12
CA ILE A 101 -4.89 -5.66 -7.63
C ILE A 101 -5.03 -5.48 -6.12
N PRO A 102 -6.20 -5.03 -5.62
CA PRO A 102 -6.42 -4.88 -4.20
C PRO A 102 -6.49 -6.25 -3.52
N PHE A 103 -5.90 -6.36 -2.34
CA PHE A 103 -5.91 -7.58 -1.52
C PHE A 103 -6.46 -7.38 -0.11
N ALA A 104 -6.46 -6.15 0.39
CA ALA A 104 -6.96 -5.79 1.70
C ALA A 104 -7.96 -4.63 1.60
N PHE A 105 -9.05 -4.71 2.36
CA PHE A 105 -10.10 -3.69 2.39
C PHE A 105 -10.51 -3.36 3.83
N SER A 106 -10.86 -2.11 4.13
CA SER A 106 -11.44 -1.79 5.44
C SER A 106 -12.82 -2.43 5.61
N GLU A 107 -13.10 -3.01 6.78
CA GLU A 107 -14.42 -3.60 7.05
C GLU A 107 -15.54 -2.55 7.17
N ASN A 108 -15.21 -1.30 7.49
CA ASN A 108 -16.20 -0.26 7.79
C ASN A 108 -16.75 0.42 6.53
N ASP A 109 -15.89 0.74 5.57
CA ASP A 109 -16.21 1.56 4.40
C ASP A 109 -15.68 0.95 3.08
N ASN A 110 -15.08 -0.24 3.14
CA ASN A 110 -14.62 -1.00 1.98
C ASN A 110 -13.57 -0.25 1.12
N THR A 111 -12.84 0.69 1.73
CA THR A 111 -11.65 1.31 1.12
C THR A 111 -10.54 0.28 0.92
N VAL A 112 -9.67 0.53 -0.05
CA VAL A 112 -8.50 -0.30 -0.34
C VAL A 112 -7.40 0.02 0.67
N GLU A 113 -7.03 -0.99 1.45
CA GLU A 113 -6.00 -0.91 2.49
C GLU A 113 -4.67 -1.53 2.05
N GLY A 114 -4.70 -2.34 0.98
CA GLY A 114 -3.50 -2.87 0.36
C GLY A 114 -3.74 -3.35 -1.05
N PHE A 115 -2.76 -3.14 -1.93
CA PHE A 115 -2.74 -3.66 -3.30
C PHE A 115 -1.36 -4.16 -3.69
N TYR A 116 -1.28 -4.92 -4.78
CA TYR A 116 -0.03 -5.27 -5.46
C TYR A 116 -0.18 -5.09 -6.97
N HIS A 117 0.91 -4.86 -7.70
CA HIS A 117 0.85 -4.80 -9.16
C HIS A 117 0.78 -6.21 -9.76
N SER A 118 0.01 -6.38 -10.83
CA SER A 118 -0.22 -7.67 -11.51
C SER A 118 1.01 -8.34 -12.15
N LYS A 119 2.15 -7.64 -12.21
CA LYS A 119 3.33 -8.03 -13.02
C LYS A 119 4.64 -7.47 -12.49
N LEU A 120 4.64 -6.23 -11.99
CA LEU A 120 5.82 -5.58 -11.44
C LEU A 120 5.98 -5.94 -9.96
N PRO A 121 7.21 -5.96 -9.42
CA PRO A 121 7.46 -6.21 -8.01
C PRO A 121 7.09 -4.97 -7.18
N ILE A 122 5.79 -4.69 -7.07
CA ILE A 122 5.26 -3.50 -6.42
C ILE A 122 4.11 -3.91 -5.51
N ILE A 123 4.18 -3.47 -4.26
CA ILE A 123 3.12 -3.62 -3.27
C ILE A 123 2.93 -2.32 -2.49
N GLY A 124 1.70 -2.03 -2.10
CA GLY A 124 1.34 -0.87 -1.30
C GLY A 124 0.40 -1.26 -0.16
N VAL A 125 0.61 -0.66 1.01
CA VAL A 125 -0.24 -0.80 2.20
C VAL A 125 -0.56 0.58 2.78
N MET A 126 -1.78 0.77 3.27
CA MET A 126 -2.23 2.08 3.75
C MET A 126 -1.94 2.30 5.24
N TRP A 127 -1.92 1.22 6.01
CA TRP A 127 -1.45 1.23 7.41
C TRP A 127 0.05 1.47 7.49
N HIS A 128 0.56 1.63 8.72
CA HIS A 128 1.99 1.81 9.00
C HIS A 128 2.58 0.58 9.69
N PRO A 129 3.16 -0.38 8.92
CA PRO A 129 3.86 -1.55 9.48
C PRO A 129 4.97 -1.18 10.46
N GLU A 130 5.60 -0.03 10.27
CA GLU A 130 6.77 0.42 11.03
C GLU A 130 6.46 0.84 12.48
N ARG A 131 5.19 1.10 12.81
CA ARG A 131 4.79 1.67 14.10
C ARG A 131 4.55 0.63 15.19
N GLU A 132 3.85 -0.45 14.85
CA GLU A 132 3.42 -1.46 15.82
C GLU A 132 4.15 -2.79 15.65
N GLN A 133 4.81 -3.02 14.51
CA GLN A 133 5.67 -4.18 14.24
C GLN A 133 4.98 -5.51 14.60
N LYS A 134 3.74 -5.68 14.12
CA LYS A 134 2.99 -6.92 14.36
C LYS A 134 3.57 -8.02 13.49
N LYS A 135 3.35 -9.29 13.87
CA LYS A 135 3.89 -10.44 13.11
C LYS A 135 3.54 -10.42 11.62
N PHE A 136 2.34 -9.98 11.25
CA PHE A 136 1.94 -9.90 9.84
C PHE A 136 2.69 -8.81 9.06
N ASP A 137 3.16 -7.75 9.74
CA ASP A 137 3.97 -6.69 9.15
C ASP A 137 5.35 -7.24 8.74
N GLU A 138 5.96 -8.05 9.60
CA GLU A 138 7.22 -8.74 9.27
C GLU A 138 7.01 -9.71 8.11
N LEU A 139 5.93 -10.50 8.15
CA LEU A 139 5.63 -11.50 7.14
C LEU A 139 5.42 -10.90 5.75
N ILE A 140 4.66 -9.80 5.61
CA ILE A 140 4.45 -9.17 4.29
C ILE A 140 5.74 -8.58 3.72
N ILE A 141 6.59 -7.98 4.58
CA ILE A 141 7.85 -7.38 4.16
C ILE A 141 8.83 -8.48 3.74
N GLN A 142 9.01 -9.51 4.58
CA GLN A 142 9.92 -10.64 4.30
C GLN A 142 9.50 -11.37 3.02
N GLN A 143 8.24 -11.80 2.94
CA GLN A 143 7.71 -12.53 1.79
C GLN A 143 7.91 -11.74 0.49
N PHE A 144 7.60 -10.44 0.48
CA PHE A 144 7.73 -9.61 -0.71
C PHE A 144 9.17 -9.52 -1.23
N PHE A 145 10.15 -9.30 -0.35
CA PHE A 145 11.55 -9.22 -0.79
C PHE A 145 12.18 -10.59 -1.08
N GLU A 146 11.74 -11.65 -0.42
CA GLU A 146 12.17 -13.03 -0.70
C GLU A 146 11.67 -13.52 -2.06
N GLU A 147 10.39 -13.33 -2.38
CA GLU A 147 9.81 -13.66 -3.69
C GLU A 147 10.61 -13.00 -4.81
N PHE A 148 10.85 -11.69 -4.68
CA PHE A 148 11.62 -10.94 -5.66
C PHE A 148 13.06 -11.45 -5.84
N ASN A 149 13.74 -11.83 -4.74
CA ASN A 149 15.10 -12.34 -4.82
C ASN A 149 15.17 -13.74 -5.45
N ASN A 150 14.12 -14.54 -5.30
CA ASN A 150 14.02 -15.88 -5.89
C ASN A 150 13.70 -15.82 -7.40
N GLU A 151 12.91 -14.83 -7.86
CA GLU A 151 12.63 -14.62 -9.30
C GLU A 151 13.87 -14.20 -10.11
N LYS A 152 14.94 -13.72 -9.45
CA LYS A 152 16.20 -13.32 -10.10
C LYS A 152 17.23 -14.45 -10.26
N LYS A 153 16.98 -15.62 -9.67
CA LYS A 153 17.86 -16.80 -9.78
C LYS A 153 17.42 -17.70 -10.92
#